data_AF-A0A954V3W1-F1
#
_entry.id   AF-A0A954V3W1-F1
#
_cell.length_a   1.000
_cell.length_b   1.000
_cell.length_c   1.000
_cell.angle_alpha   90.00
_cell.angle_beta   90.00
_cell.angle_gamma   90.00
#
_symmetry.space_group_name_H-M   'P 1'
#
loop_
_entity.id
_entity.type
_entity.pdbx_description
1 polymer ?
#
loop_
_entity_poly.entity_id
_entity_poly.type
_entity_poly.pdbx_seq_one_letter_code
_entity_poly.pdbx_strand_id
1 'polypeptide(L)'
;QSAINNTIDQIGLSGRLWTIPELYERLGEAFQGAKWKLPEEFGSDVNETRIRFADSRPATVELMDGRLRLTLRIAEFSQGDRFHIERFIVTSSYVPAAEGMSAELIRDGVVEIVSNHDRLKLRVIFAKIFVSNPQIPLISESWVSDSRSEGLAVSQVEIRDGWLAVAVSPENSAQAAQVAARAQQLRSLK
;
A
#
# COMPACT_ATOMS: atom_id res chain seq x y z
N GLN A 1 3.37 -11.68 -15.20
CA GLN A 1 3.63 -11.38 -13.77
C GLN A 1 4.43 -10.09 -13.70
N SER A 2 4.06 -9.15 -12.82
CA SER A 2 4.76 -7.86 -12.67
C SER A 2 5.96 -7.97 -11.75
N ALA A 3 6.94 -7.08 -11.90
CA ALA A 3 8.11 -6.99 -11.01
C ALA A 3 7.70 -6.85 -9.52
N ILE A 4 6.58 -6.16 -9.25
CA ILE A 4 6.03 -6.00 -7.90
C ILE A 4 5.61 -7.33 -7.28
N ASN A 5 5.01 -8.24 -8.04
CA ASN A 5 4.63 -9.55 -7.51
C ASN A 5 5.86 -10.38 -7.14
N ASN A 6 6.95 -10.28 -7.91
CA ASN A 6 8.20 -10.96 -7.57
C ASN A 6 8.80 -10.41 -6.26
N THR A 7 8.75 -9.09 -6.05
CA THR A 7 9.17 -8.47 -4.79
C THR A 7 8.29 -8.94 -3.63
N ILE A 8 6.97 -9.02 -3.82
CA ILE A 8 6.03 -9.51 -2.80
C ILE A 8 6.30 -10.97 -2.43
N ASP A 9 6.60 -11.81 -3.41
CA ASP A 9 6.96 -13.21 -3.15
C ASP A 9 8.24 -13.31 -2.29
N GLN A 10 9.21 -12.40 -2.48
CA GLN A 10 10.44 -12.33 -1.67
C GLN A 10 10.21 -11.88 -0.21
N ILE A 11 9.08 -11.24 0.10
CA ILE A 11 8.75 -10.83 1.48
C ILE A 11 8.64 -12.06 2.38
N GLY A 12 8.22 -13.21 1.84
CA GLY A 12 8.13 -14.47 2.58
C GLY A 12 6.99 -14.49 3.59
N LEU A 13 5.82 -13.98 3.21
CA LEU A 13 4.65 -13.85 4.09
C LEU A 13 4.03 -15.19 4.53
N SER A 14 4.18 -16.24 3.71
CA SER A 14 3.59 -17.56 3.91
C SER A 14 4.21 -18.34 5.07
N GLY A 15 3.44 -19.25 5.68
CA GLY A 15 3.96 -20.29 6.57
C GLY A 15 4.35 -19.84 8.00
N ARG A 16 4.20 -18.55 8.35
CA ARG A 16 4.44 -18.06 9.72
C ARG A 16 3.29 -17.22 10.25
N LEU A 17 3.21 -17.17 11.59
CA LEU A 17 2.36 -16.25 12.32
C LEU A 17 3.13 -14.95 12.55
N TRP A 18 2.55 -13.82 12.18
CA TRP A 18 3.14 -12.49 12.32
C TRP A 18 2.48 -11.74 13.47
N THR A 19 3.26 -10.98 14.24
CA THR A 19 2.72 -9.84 14.98
C THR A 19 2.58 -8.64 14.03
N ILE A 20 1.73 -7.67 14.35
CA ILE A 20 1.62 -6.44 13.52
C ILE A 20 2.95 -5.68 13.46
N PRO A 21 3.71 -5.50 14.56
CA PRO A 21 5.03 -4.87 14.50
C PRO A 21 6.01 -5.60 13.57
N GLU A 22 6.12 -6.93 13.67
CA GLU A 22 7.00 -7.72 12.79
C GLU A 22 6.62 -7.59 11.32
N LEU A 23 5.30 -7.56 11.04
CA LEU A 23 4.82 -7.40 9.67
C LEU A 23 5.21 -6.03 9.11
N TYR A 24 5.07 -4.96 9.91
CA TYR A 24 5.44 -3.60 9.49
C TYR A 24 6.94 -3.46 9.26
N GLU A 25 7.77 -4.02 10.14
CA GLU A 25 9.22 -4.04 9.98
C GLU A 25 9.61 -4.75 8.67
N ARG A 26 9.05 -5.94 8.43
CA ARG A 26 9.33 -6.71 7.21
C ARG A 26 8.90 -6.00 5.94
N LEU A 27 7.74 -5.35 5.95
CA LEU A 27 7.27 -4.55 4.82
C LEU A 27 8.21 -3.35 4.60
N GLY A 28 8.66 -2.67 5.66
CA GLY A 28 9.63 -1.58 5.58
C GLY A 28 10.95 -2.00 4.93
N GLU A 29 11.49 -3.17 5.29
CA GLU A 29 12.70 -3.75 4.67
C GLU A 29 12.51 -4.01 3.17
N ALA A 30 11.39 -4.63 2.78
CA ALA A 30 11.11 -5.01 1.40
C ALA A 30 10.94 -3.80 0.47
N PHE A 31 10.43 -2.69 0.99
CA PHE A 31 10.21 -1.44 0.26
C PHE A 31 11.29 -0.39 0.52
N GLN A 32 12.55 -0.83 0.68
CA GLN A 32 13.77 0.00 0.72
C GLN A 32 13.75 1.11 1.79
N GLY A 33 13.26 0.79 2.99
CA GLY A 33 13.36 1.70 4.14
C GLY A 33 12.28 2.77 4.19
N ALA A 34 11.17 2.59 3.46
CA ALA A 34 9.94 3.32 3.77
C ALA A 34 9.67 3.16 5.28
N LYS A 35 9.53 4.27 6.01
CA LYS A 35 9.25 4.25 7.45
C LYS A 35 7.79 3.92 7.67
N TRP A 36 7.43 2.65 7.51
CA TRP A 36 6.10 2.14 7.83
C TRP A 36 5.92 2.26 9.34
N LYS A 37 5.26 3.33 9.78
CA LYS A 37 4.99 3.54 11.20
C LYS A 37 3.74 2.79 11.59
N LEU A 38 3.85 2.06 12.68
CA LEU A 38 2.71 1.47 13.32
C LEU A 38 1.75 2.60 13.75
N PRO A 39 0.44 2.48 13.52
CA PRO A 39 -0.46 3.60 13.74
C PRO A 39 -0.84 3.72 15.20
N GLU A 40 -0.87 4.95 15.73
CA GLU A 40 -1.21 5.20 17.14
C GLU A 40 -2.64 4.70 17.47
N GLU A 41 -3.55 4.71 16.49
CA GLU A 41 -4.95 4.26 16.60
C GLU A 41 -5.14 2.76 16.86
N PHE A 42 -4.08 1.96 16.75
CA PHE A 42 -4.12 0.55 17.14
C PHE A 42 -4.19 0.35 18.65
N GLY A 43 -3.75 1.34 19.44
CA GLY A 43 -3.75 1.26 20.90
C GLY A 43 -2.98 0.05 21.44
N SER A 44 -3.35 -0.40 22.64
CA SER A 44 -2.68 -1.51 23.35
C SER A 44 -2.87 -2.88 22.68
N ASP A 45 -3.96 -3.08 21.93
CA ASP A 45 -4.33 -4.39 21.38
C ASP A 45 -3.41 -4.85 20.24
N VAL A 46 -2.54 -3.97 19.73
CA VAL A 46 -1.63 -4.25 18.61
C VAL A 46 -0.62 -5.34 18.91
N ASN A 47 -0.16 -5.42 20.16
CA ASN A 47 0.85 -6.37 20.60
C ASN A 47 0.26 -7.79 20.73
N GLU A 48 -1.06 -7.89 20.92
CA GLU A 48 -1.81 -9.15 20.99
C GLU A 48 -2.36 -9.56 19.62
N THR A 49 -2.23 -8.70 18.60
CA THR A 49 -2.77 -8.95 17.27
C THR A 49 -1.80 -9.81 16.45
N ARG A 50 -2.30 -10.93 15.95
CA ARG A 50 -1.54 -11.92 15.17
C ARG A 50 -2.22 -12.17 13.83
N ILE A 51 -1.42 -12.33 12.77
CA ILE A 51 -1.88 -12.61 11.42
C ILE A 51 -1.08 -13.75 10.81
N ARG A 52 -1.76 -14.75 10.26
CA ARG A 52 -1.16 -15.78 9.40
C ARG A 52 -1.71 -15.63 8.00
N PHE A 53 -0.82 -15.47 7.02
CA PHE A 53 -1.21 -15.47 5.62
C PHE A 53 -1.40 -16.89 5.10
N ALA A 54 -2.15 -17.03 4.00
CA ALA A 54 -2.29 -18.31 3.32
C ALA A 54 -0.93 -18.81 2.77
N ASP A 55 -0.74 -20.13 2.76
CA ASP A 55 0.51 -20.74 2.29
C ASP A 55 0.77 -20.52 0.80
N SER A 56 -0.29 -20.36 0.01
CA SER A 56 -0.20 -20.10 -1.43
C SER A 56 -0.75 -18.72 -1.78
N ARG A 57 0.08 -17.92 -2.46
CA ARG A 57 -0.23 -16.55 -2.89
C ARG A 57 -0.78 -15.69 -1.74
N PRO A 58 -0.01 -15.53 -0.65
CA PRO A 58 -0.43 -14.76 0.53
C PRO A 58 -0.78 -13.31 0.20
N ALA A 59 -0.13 -12.75 -0.80
CA ALA A 59 -0.38 -11.41 -1.32
C ALA A 59 -0.24 -11.41 -2.84
N THR A 60 -1.09 -10.66 -3.54
CA THR A 60 -1.01 -10.45 -4.99
C THR A 60 -1.30 -9.01 -5.36
N VAL A 61 -0.59 -8.49 -6.35
CA VAL A 61 -0.81 -7.17 -6.92
C VAL A 61 -1.24 -7.27 -8.37
N GLU A 62 -2.33 -6.59 -8.69
CA GLU A 62 -2.82 -6.40 -10.05
C GLU A 62 -2.71 -4.92 -10.43
N LEU A 63 -2.18 -4.64 -11.62
CA LEU A 63 -1.99 -3.31 -12.16
C LEU A 63 -2.85 -3.18 -13.43
N MET A 64 -4.06 -2.66 -13.26
CA MET A 64 -5.07 -2.58 -14.34
C MET A 64 -5.89 -1.30 -14.20
N ASP A 65 -6.32 -0.74 -15.32
CA ASP A 65 -7.23 0.42 -15.38
C ASP A 65 -6.77 1.63 -14.54
N GLY A 66 -5.47 1.95 -14.58
CA GLY A 66 -4.90 3.07 -13.83
C GLY A 66 -4.79 2.84 -12.32
N ARG A 67 -4.97 1.60 -11.86
CA ARG A 67 -5.08 1.24 -10.44
C ARG A 67 -4.16 0.10 -10.07
N LEU A 68 -3.66 0.17 -8.85
CA LEU A 68 -3.05 -0.96 -8.17
C LEU A 68 -4.09 -1.60 -7.26
N ARG A 69 -4.37 -2.89 -7.46
CA ARG A 69 -5.18 -3.69 -6.54
C ARG A 69 -4.29 -4.64 -5.77
N LEU A 70 -4.27 -4.49 -4.45
CA LEU A 70 -3.59 -5.39 -3.52
C LEU A 70 -4.63 -6.36 -2.95
N THR A 71 -4.36 -7.65 -3.05
CA THR A 71 -5.16 -8.70 -2.43
C THR A 71 -4.31 -9.44 -1.42
N LEU A 72 -4.77 -9.55 -0.18
CA LEU A 72 -4.15 -10.36 0.88
C LEU A 72 -5.05 -11.54 1.22
N ARG A 73 -4.47 -12.73 1.30
CA ARG A 73 -5.15 -13.96 1.70
C ARG A 73 -4.74 -14.32 3.11
N ILE A 74 -5.69 -14.26 4.04
CA ILE A 74 -5.46 -14.49 5.46
C ILE A 74 -5.98 -15.87 5.83
N ALA A 75 -5.10 -16.72 6.33
CA ALA A 75 -5.45 -18.02 6.88
C ALA A 75 -6.08 -17.87 8.28
N GLU A 76 -5.50 -16.99 9.09
CA GLU A 76 -5.85 -16.82 10.50
C GLU A 76 -5.58 -15.36 10.92
N PHE A 77 -6.49 -14.79 11.69
CA PHE A 77 -6.32 -13.51 12.37
C PHE A 77 -6.82 -13.67 13.79
N SER A 78 -6.03 -13.22 14.75
CA SER A 78 -6.43 -13.21 16.16
C SER A 78 -6.00 -11.93 16.86
N GLN A 79 -6.74 -11.57 17.91
CA GLN A 79 -6.44 -10.42 18.77
C GLN A 79 -6.70 -10.85 20.22
N GLY A 80 -5.61 -11.27 20.89
CA GLY A 80 -5.68 -11.94 22.19
C GLY A 80 -6.67 -13.12 22.16
N ASP A 81 -7.33 -13.36 23.29
CA ASP A 81 -8.35 -14.42 23.40
C ASP A 81 -9.76 -13.97 22.98
N ARG A 82 -9.91 -12.68 22.64
CA ARG A 82 -11.22 -12.03 22.44
C ARG A 82 -11.77 -12.21 21.04
N PHE A 83 -10.91 -12.43 20.06
CA PHE A 83 -11.30 -12.47 18.66
C PHE A 83 -10.36 -13.37 17.87
N HIS A 84 -10.96 -14.35 17.17
CA HIS A 84 -10.27 -15.26 16.27
C HIS A 84 -11.13 -15.49 15.04
N ILE A 85 -10.52 -15.41 13.87
CA ILE A 85 -11.20 -15.58 12.60
C ILE A 85 -10.26 -16.17 11.56
N GLU A 86 -10.81 -17.03 10.73
CA GLU A 86 -10.05 -17.78 9.74
C GLU A 86 -10.54 -17.50 8.33
N ARG A 87 -9.65 -17.76 7.37
CA ARG A 87 -9.96 -17.84 5.92
C ARG A 87 -10.80 -16.68 5.41
N PHE A 88 -10.14 -15.55 5.24
CA PHE A 88 -10.74 -14.39 4.59
C PHE A 88 -9.75 -13.71 3.65
N ILE A 89 -10.30 -12.94 2.72
CA ILE A 89 -9.54 -12.20 1.73
C ILE A 89 -9.80 -10.72 1.94
N VAL A 90 -8.73 -9.95 1.92
CA VAL A 90 -8.78 -8.49 2.03
C VAL A 90 -8.27 -7.88 0.74
N THR A 91 -9.03 -6.96 0.16
CA THR A 91 -8.65 -6.27 -1.08
C THR A 91 -8.68 -4.76 -0.87
N SER A 92 -7.63 -4.09 -1.33
CA SER A 92 -7.53 -2.63 -1.37
C SER A 92 -7.10 -2.16 -2.75
N SER A 93 -7.63 -1.00 -3.15
CA SER A 93 -7.27 -0.37 -4.42
C SER A 93 -6.50 0.92 -4.14
N TYR A 94 -5.57 1.26 -5.01
CA TYR A 94 -4.75 2.47 -4.95
C TYR A 94 -4.67 3.10 -6.33
N VAL A 95 -4.59 4.43 -6.35
CA VAL A 95 -4.37 5.23 -7.55
C VAL A 95 -3.08 6.02 -7.39
N PRO A 96 -2.30 6.20 -8.46
CA PRO A 96 -1.12 7.04 -8.40
C PRO A 96 -1.51 8.51 -8.31
N ALA A 97 -0.75 9.27 -7.52
CA ALA A 97 -0.81 10.71 -7.42
C ALA A 97 0.62 11.25 -7.35
N ALA A 98 0.85 12.42 -7.95
CA ALA A 98 2.16 13.04 -7.94
C ALA A 98 2.06 14.57 -7.97
N GLU A 99 3.01 15.23 -7.33
CA GLU A 99 3.11 16.68 -7.23
C GLU A 99 4.58 17.06 -6.96
N GLY A 100 5.13 17.98 -7.75
CA GLY A 100 6.58 18.23 -7.74
C GLY A 100 7.36 16.95 -8.02
N MET A 101 8.45 16.72 -7.28
CA MET A 101 9.24 15.48 -7.34
C MET A 101 8.68 14.33 -6.51
N SER A 102 7.48 14.47 -5.93
CA SER A 102 6.84 13.41 -5.15
C SER A 102 5.85 12.63 -6.01
N ALA A 103 5.90 11.30 -5.93
CA ALA A 103 4.89 10.41 -6.48
C ALA A 103 4.58 9.29 -5.49
N GLU A 104 3.31 8.95 -5.37
CA GLU A 104 2.79 8.03 -4.36
C GLU A 104 1.55 7.28 -4.86
N LEU A 105 1.29 6.11 -4.29
CA LEU A 105 0.03 5.40 -4.44
C LEU A 105 -0.87 5.74 -3.26
N ILE A 106 -2.02 6.35 -3.53
CA ILE A 106 -3.00 6.70 -2.51
C ILE A 106 -4.18 5.73 -2.56
N ARG A 107 -4.58 5.19 -1.42
CA ARG A 107 -5.71 4.24 -1.34
C ARG A 107 -7.01 4.85 -1.88
N ASP A 108 -7.65 4.20 -2.83
CA ASP A 108 -8.93 4.62 -3.41
C ASP A 108 -10.04 3.63 -3.04
N GLY A 109 -11.13 4.15 -2.47
CA GLY A 109 -12.26 3.37 -1.99
C GLY A 109 -12.08 2.70 -0.63
N VAL A 110 -13.04 1.83 -0.31
CA VAL A 110 -13.12 1.10 0.96
C VAL A 110 -12.36 -0.23 0.87
N VAL A 111 -11.90 -0.72 2.03
CA VAL A 111 -11.32 -2.06 2.12
C VAL A 111 -12.42 -3.10 1.94
N GLU A 112 -12.26 -3.94 0.93
CA GLU A 112 -13.16 -5.05 0.64
C GLU A 112 -12.75 -6.29 1.42
N ILE A 113 -13.72 -6.97 2.00
CA ILE A 113 -13.48 -8.19 2.79
C ILE A 113 -14.44 -9.28 2.34
N VAL A 114 -13.86 -10.38 1.87
CA VAL A 114 -14.58 -11.60 1.56
C VAL A 114 -14.33 -12.60 2.69
N SER A 115 -15.36 -12.87 3.47
CA SER A 115 -15.35 -13.82 4.59
C SER A 115 -16.70 -14.51 4.72
N ASN A 116 -16.67 -15.72 5.29
CA ASN A 116 -17.85 -16.48 5.75
C ASN A 116 -18.31 -16.05 7.16
N HIS A 117 -17.54 -15.21 7.84
CA HIS A 117 -17.83 -14.68 9.18
C HIS A 117 -18.29 -13.21 9.12
N ASP A 118 -18.63 -12.63 10.28
CA ASP A 118 -19.03 -11.22 10.38
C ASP A 118 -17.92 -10.27 9.87
N ARG A 119 -18.26 -9.52 8.83
CA ARG A 119 -17.34 -8.68 8.05
C ARG A 119 -17.09 -7.31 8.68
N LEU A 120 -17.96 -6.86 9.59
CA LEU A 120 -17.94 -5.49 10.07
C LEU A 120 -16.72 -5.19 10.95
N LYS A 121 -16.43 -6.08 11.92
CA LYS A 121 -15.26 -5.96 12.81
C LYS A 121 -13.94 -6.07 12.03
N LEU A 122 -13.84 -7.01 11.10
CA LEU A 122 -12.69 -7.16 10.21
C LEU A 122 -12.44 -5.88 9.40
N ARG A 123 -13.51 -5.25 8.90
CA ARG A 123 -13.40 -4.02 8.11
C ARG A 123 -12.81 -2.89 8.94
N VAL A 124 -13.20 -2.73 10.20
CA VAL A 124 -12.64 -1.71 11.09
C VAL A 124 -11.15 -1.96 11.33
N ILE A 125 -10.76 -3.19 11.66
CA ILE A 125 -9.36 -3.54 11.94
C ILE A 125 -8.49 -3.33 10.70
N PHE A 126 -8.87 -3.92 9.56
CA PHE A 126 -8.06 -3.80 8.35
C PHE A 126 -8.12 -2.39 7.76
N ALA A 127 -9.23 -1.66 7.91
CA ALA A 127 -9.23 -0.23 7.63
C ALA A 127 -8.11 0.45 8.40
N LYS A 128 -7.96 0.23 9.72
CA LYS A 128 -6.84 0.79 10.49
C LYS A 128 -5.47 0.31 9.99
N ILE A 129 -5.29 -0.98 9.69
CA ILE A 129 -4.01 -1.50 9.18
C ILE A 129 -3.60 -0.79 7.89
N PHE A 130 -4.57 -0.49 7.01
CA PHE A 130 -4.31 0.13 5.70
C PHE A 130 -4.48 1.65 5.65
N VAL A 131 -5.23 2.26 6.58
CA VAL A 131 -5.43 3.74 6.68
C VAL A 131 -4.09 4.41 6.97
N SER A 132 -3.23 3.70 7.68
CA SER A 132 -2.16 4.33 8.41
C SER A 132 -0.82 4.37 7.71
N ASN A 133 -0.72 3.70 6.57
CA ASN A 133 0.28 3.98 5.55
C ASN A 133 -0.49 4.32 4.26
N PRO A 134 -1.07 5.53 4.19
CA PRO A 134 -1.98 5.90 3.11
C PRO A 134 -1.27 6.01 1.76
N GLN A 135 0.06 6.08 1.76
CA GLN A 135 0.91 6.46 0.65
C GLN A 135 2.09 5.50 0.54
N ILE A 136 2.17 4.79 -0.59
CA ILE A 136 3.37 4.02 -0.95
C ILE A 136 4.20 4.90 -1.87
N PRO A 137 5.41 5.33 -1.48
CA PRO A 137 6.23 6.20 -2.31
C PRO A 137 6.67 5.46 -3.58
N LEU A 138 6.56 6.13 -4.72
CA LEU A 138 7.01 5.64 -6.03
C LEU A 138 8.37 6.20 -6.44
N ILE A 139 8.81 7.25 -5.77
CA ILE A 139 10.12 7.89 -5.94
C ILE A 139 10.84 7.83 -4.59
N SER A 140 12.13 7.49 -4.62
CA SER A 140 12.96 7.44 -3.41
C SER A 140 13.16 8.85 -2.82
N GLU A 141 13.18 8.96 -1.48
CA GLU A 141 13.49 10.21 -0.78
C GLU A 141 14.82 10.83 -1.25
N SER A 142 15.80 9.99 -1.60
CA SER A 142 17.10 10.44 -2.10
C SER A 142 17.00 11.32 -3.35
N TRP A 143 16.05 11.04 -4.25
CA TRP A 143 15.80 11.83 -5.44
C TRP A 143 15.15 13.17 -5.11
N VAL A 144 14.28 13.19 -4.11
CA VAL A 144 13.60 14.42 -3.66
C VAL A 144 14.58 15.38 -3.00
N SER A 145 15.61 14.86 -2.32
CA SER A 145 16.65 15.66 -1.65
C SER A 145 17.88 15.98 -2.51
N ASP A 146 17.99 15.44 -3.73
CA ASP A 146 19.17 15.61 -4.60
C ASP A 146 19.11 16.96 -5.33
N SER A 147 20.16 17.77 -5.26
CA SER A 147 20.21 19.08 -5.93
C SER A 147 20.09 19.00 -7.45
N ARG A 148 20.39 17.86 -8.07
CA ARG A 148 20.20 17.64 -9.52
C ARG A 148 18.73 17.50 -9.90
N SER A 149 17.84 17.32 -8.93
CA SER A 149 16.39 17.28 -9.14
C SER A 149 15.72 18.66 -9.07
N GLU A 150 16.47 19.71 -8.73
CA GLU A 150 15.97 21.07 -8.66
C GLU A 150 15.40 21.52 -10.02
N GLY A 151 14.19 22.09 -9.99
CA GLY A 151 13.46 22.51 -11.18
C GLY A 151 12.86 21.37 -12.00
N LEU A 152 12.92 20.11 -11.52
CA LEU A 152 12.18 18.99 -12.09
C LEU A 152 10.90 18.71 -11.30
N ALA A 153 9.93 18.13 -12.00
CA ALA A 153 8.73 17.57 -11.40
C ALA A 153 8.30 16.32 -12.15
N VAL A 154 7.50 15.50 -11.49
CA VAL A 154 6.82 14.35 -12.09
C VAL A 154 5.83 14.87 -13.13
N SER A 155 6.06 14.50 -14.38
CA SER A 155 5.25 14.89 -15.53
C SER A 155 4.37 13.75 -16.04
N GLN A 156 4.62 12.51 -15.57
CA GLN A 156 3.76 11.37 -15.84
C GLN A 156 3.85 10.38 -14.69
N VAL A 157 2.69 9.87 -14.26
CA VAL A 157 2.58 8.69 -13.41
C VAL A 157 1.42 7.84 -13.89
N GLU A 158 1.72 6.65 -14.39
CA GLU A 158 0.72 5.80 -15.05
C GLU A 158 0.82 4.35 -14.62
N ILE A 159 -0.35 3.74 -14.43
CA ILE A 159 -0.50 2.30 -14.28
C ILE A 159 -1.25 1.77 -15.49
N ARG A 160 -0.63 0.87 -16.24
CA ARG A 160 -1.21 0.32 -17.46
C ARG A 160 -0.64 -1.05 -17.78
N ASP A 161 -1.52 -2.00 -18.09
CA ASP A 161 -1.17 -3.32 -18.63
C ASP A 161 -0.06 -4.05 -17.84
N GLY A 162 -0.13 -4.03 -16.50
CA GLY A 162 0.88 -4.67 -15.65
C GLY A 162 2.11 -3.81 -15.34
N TRP A 163 2.18 -2.59 -15.87
CA TRP A 163 3.28 -1.65 -15.69
C TRP A 163 2.90 -0.47 -14.81
N LEU A 164 3.89 0.02 -14.07
CA LEU A 164 3.89 1.31 -13.40
C LEU A 164 5.04 2.13 -13.99
N ALA A 165 4.73 3.31 -14.52
CA ALA A 165 5.69 4.22 -15.12
C ALA A 165 5.68 5.58 -14.42
N VAL A 166 6.86 6.16 -14.25
CA VAL A 166 7.06 7.51 -13.73
C VAL A 166 8.01 8.24 -14.68
N ALA A 167 7.64 9.44 -15.11
CA ALA A 167 8.50 10.33 -15.89
C ALA A 167 8.65 11.67 -15.18
N VAL A 168 9.82 12.29 -15.35
CA VAL A 168 10.15 13.61 -14.80
C VAL A 168 10.47 14.57 -15.94
N SER A 169 10.16 15.85 -15.77
CA SER A 169 10.40 16.93 -16.73
C SER A 169 10.57 18.25 -15.98
N PRO A 170 10.95 19.36 -16.65
CA PRO A 170 10.95 20.67 -16.00
C PRO A 170 9.62 20.97 -15.30
N GLU A 171 9.68 21.55 -14.11
CA GLU A 171 8.51 21.79 -13.25
C GLU A 171 7.45 22.71 -13.88
N ASN A 172 7.89 23.58 -14.79
CA ASN A 172 7.04 24.50 -15.54
C ASN A 172 6.41 23.86 -16.80
N SER A 173 6.61 22.56 -17.02
CA SER A 173 5.99 21.85 -18.14
C SER A 173 4.48 21.71 -17.93
N ALA A 174 3.72 21.75 -19.04
CA ALA A 174 2.26 21.57 -19.00
C ALA A 174 1.87 20.19 -18.43
N GLN A 175 2.69 19.16 -18.68
CA GLN A 175 2.49 17.81 -18.18
C GLN A 175 2.63 17.74 -16.65
N ALA A 176 3.66 18.38 -16.07
CA ALA A 176 3.82 18.46 -14.62
C ALA A 176 2.62 19.17 -13.95
N ALA A 177 2.16 20.27 -14.54
CA ALA A 177 0.98 20.98 -14.06
C ALA A 177 -0.29 20.11 -14.10
N GLN A 178 -0.49 19.33 -15.18
CA GLN A 178 -1.63 18.44 -15.33
C GLN A 178 -1.62 17.30 -14.30
N VAL A 179 -0.46 16.69 -14.06
CA VAL A 179 -0.29 15.63 -13.06
C VAL A 179 -0.59 16.15 -11.66
N ALA A 180 -0.05 17.33 -11.31
CA ALA A 180 -0.31 17.97 -10.02
C ALA A 180 -1.80 18.28 -9.83
N ALA A 181 -2.47 18.85 -10.83
CA ALA A 181 -3.90 19.14 -10.76
C ALA A 181 -4.75 17.87 -10.54
N ARG A 182 -4.41 16.77 -11.22
CA ARG A 182 -5.08 15.47 -11.01
C ARG A 182 -4.86 14.95 -9.59
N ALA A 183 -3.65 15.06 -9.06
CA ALA A 183 -3.34 14.64 -7.69
C ALA A 183 -4.12 15.45 -6.65
N GLN A 184 -4.21 16.77 -6.82
CA GLN A 184 -5.00 17.65 -5.96
C GLN A 184 -6.48 17.29 -6.00
N GLN A 185 -7.04 17.03 -7.19
CA GLN A 185 -8.42 16.57 -7.33
C GLN A 185 -8.67 15.24 -6.60
N LEU A 186 -7.78 14.25 -6.77
CA LEU A 186 -7.88 12.95 -6.10
C LEU A 186 -7.82 13.07 -4.57
N ARG A 187 -7.01 13.99 -4.05
CA ARG A 187 -6.89 14.24 -2.60
C ARG A 187 -8.11 14.97 -2.05
N SER A 188 -8.72 15.88 -2.81
CA SER A 188 -9.91 16.63 -2.39
C SER A 188 -11.20 15.79 -2.27
N LEU A 189 -11.22 14.61 -2.91
CA LEU A 189 -12.36 13.68 -2.88
C LEU A 189 -12.33 12.69 -1.70
N LYS A 190 -11.31 12.77 -0.84
CA LYS A 190 -11.11 11.90 0.32
C LYS A 190 -11.35 12.65 1.62
#